data_AF-A0A371CIW0-F1
#
_entry.id   AF-A0A371CIW0-F1
#
_cell.length_a   1.000
_cell.length_b   1.000
_cell.length_c   1.000
_cell.angle_alpha   90.00
_cell.angle_beta   90.00
_cell.angle_gamma   90.00
#
_symmetry.space_group_name_H-M   'P 1'
#
loop_
_entity.id
_entity.type
_entity.pdbx_description
1 polymer ?
#
loop_
_entity_poly.entity_id
_entity_poly.type
_entity_poly.pdbx_seq_one_letter_code
_entity_poly.pdbx_strand_id
1 'polypeptide(L)'
;MGRRTVYFTDSERRAAKRAQHAKYSKSEKGRAAQARYLAKRSQPPPLPPPPSPPPTSATVASCVRLPDDMLSRARVYNPVSSSYREVYGPDLGLRTHPYTFKMPDAKTLALVEEDSDEPLDLKLHTLQSRWLCAEGTLRFEEWSAGQDDGVEIVAAGTTELKARIRAWRAVAADTRWTNLARQLREVYLDWGAKQAVWLAEELDVRQKGCKVYAAASSDLPPQVLSRTNQEYLDNMSA
;
A
#
# COMPACT_ATOMS: atom_id res chain seq x y z
N MET A 1 8.84 46.69 -16.63
CA MET A 1 8.87 45.64 -17.68
C MET A 1 7.92 44.52 -17.27
N GLY A 2 6.78 44.38 -17.96
CA GLY A 2 5.78 43.35 -17.62
C GLY A 2 6.24 41.94 -18.02
N ARG A 3 6.01 40.94 -17.16
CA ARG A 3 6.25 39.52 -17.49
C ARG A 3 5.24 39.09 -18.56
N ARG A 4 5.73 38.75 -19.76
CA ARG A 4 4.91 38.12 -20.81
C ARG A 4 4.59 36.68 -20.43
N THR A 5 3.33 36.31 -20.53
CA THR A 5 2.86 34.92 -20.46
C THR A 5 3.44 34.13 -21.63
N VAL A 6 4.20 33.07 -21.32
CA VAL A 6 4.92 32.24 -22.31
C VAL A 6 4.01 31.21 -23.00
N TYR A 7 2.93 30.81 -22.31
CA TYR A 7 1.92 29.89 -22.83
C TYR A 7 0.54 30.49 -22.58
N PHE A 8 -0.33 30.50 -23.60
CA PHE A 8 -1.66 31.09 -23.55
C PHE A 8 -2.73 30.07 -23.21
N THR A 9 -2.46 28.77 -23.43
CA THR A 9 -3.36 27.67 -23.03
C THR A 9 -2.65 26.55 -22.26
N ASP A 10 -3.44 25.76 -21.53
CA ASP A 10 -2.93 24.62 -20.77
C ASP A 10 -2.43 23.49 -21.71
N SER A 11 -3.06 23.37 -22.88
CA SER A 11 -2.64 22.44 -23.93
C SER A 11 -1.26 22.77 -24.50
N GLU A 12 -0.97 24.07 -24.71
CA GLU A 12 0.35 24.56 -25.15
C GLU A 12 1.42 24.29 -24.09
N ARG A 13 1.11 24.53 -22.82
CA ARG A 13 2.03 24.23 -21.71
C ARG A 13 2.39 22.75 -21.67
N ARG A 14 1.42 21.84 -21.81
CA ARG A 14 1.65 20.39 -21.85
C ARG A 14 2.45 19.98 -23.09
N ALA A 15 2.13 20.53 -24.26
CA ALA A 15 2.87 20.27 -25.50
C ALA A 15 4.33 20.73 -25.39
N ALA A 16 4.58 21.91 -24.84
CA ALA A 16 5.92 22.43 -24.60
C ALA A 16 6.71 21.59 -23.60
N LYS A 17 6.08 21.15 -22.50
CA LYS A 17 6.70 20.25 -21.52
C LYS A 17 7.07 18.91 -22.15
N ARG A 18 6.19 18.31 -22.97
CA ARG A 18 6.48 17.08 -23.73
C ARG A 18 7.64 17.28 -24.70
N ALA A 19 7.66 18.38 -25.45
CA ALA A 19 8.74 18.70 -26.39
C ALA A 19 10.08 18.91 -25.67
N GLN A 20 10.07 19.56 -24.50
CA GLN A 20 11.26 19.71 -23.66
C GLN A 20 11.77 18.37 -23.14
N HIS A 21 10.87 17.50 -22.65
CA HIS A 21 11.23 16.16 -22.20
C HIS A 21 11.78 15.29 -23.34
N ALA A 22 11.19 15.38 -24.54
CA ALA A 22 11.69 14.71 -25.74
C ALA A 22 13.09 15.19 -26.16
N LYS A 23 13.37 16.49 -26.02
CA LYS A 23 14.72 17.03 -26.26
C LYS A 23 15.71 16.55 -25.18
N TYR A 24 15.30 16.57 -23.92
CA TYR A 24 16.14 16.14 -22.80
C TYR A 24 16.50 14.65 -22.88
N SER A 25 15.54 13.76 -23.16
CA SER A 25 15.78 12.32 -23.31
C SER A 25 16.78 11.97 -24.42
N LYS A 26 16.79 12.74 -25.51
CA LYS A 26 17.77 12.58 -26.60
C LYS A 26 19.15 13.16 -26.26
N SER A 27 19.24 14.08 -25.31
CA SER A 27 20.50 14.69 -24.90
C SER A 27 21.43 13.67 -24.24
N GLU A 28 22.73 13.92 -24.28
CA GLU A 28 23.73 13.08 -23.61
C GLU A 28 23.50 13.02 -22.09
N LYS A 29 23.11 14.15 -21.48
CA LYS A 29 22.74 14.21 -20.06
C LYS A 29 21.52 13.32 -19.75
N GLY A 30 20.49 13.36 -20.59
CA GLY A 30 19.31 12.51 -20.43
C GLY A 30 19.62 11.03 -20.59
N ARG A 31 20.42 10.65 -21.59
CA ARG A 31 20.90 9.27 -21.77
C ARG A 31 21.75 8.79 -20.60
N ALA A 32 22.65 9.63 -20.09
CA ALA A 32 23.46 9.31 -18.91
C ALA A 32 22.60 9.16 -17.65
N ALA A 33 21.59 10.01 -17.46
CA ALA A 33 20.63 9.89 -16.36
C ALA A 33 19.83 8.59 -16.45
N GLN A 34 19.36 8.21 -17.65
CA GLN A 34 18.65 6.95 -17.88
C GLN A 34 19.55 5.74 -17.66
N ALA A 35 20.81 5.79 -18.10
CA ALA A 35 21.80 4.74 -17.84
C ALA A 35 22.08 4.57 -16.34
N ARG A 36 22.21 5.69 -15.59
CA ARG A 36 22.35 5.67 -14.12
C ARG A 36 21.12 5.10 -13.43
N TYR A 37 19.92 5.46 -13.89
CA TYR A 37 18.67 4.92 -13.37
C TYR A 37 18.59 3.40 -13.59
N LEU A 38 18.90 2.93 -14.80
CA LEU A 38 18.95 1.50 -15.12
C LEU A 38 20.02 0.77 -14.29
N ALA A 39 21.21 1.35 -14.14
CA ALA A 39 22.28 0.79 -13.31
C ALA A 39 21.87 0.68 -11.83
N LYS A 40 21.21 1.70 -11.28
CA LYS A 40 20.65 1.67 -9.91
C LYS A 40 19.55 0.60 -9.77
N ARG A 41 18.70 0.44 -10.79
CA ARG A 41 17.61 -0.55 -10.77
C ARG A 41 18.11 -1.99 -10.96
N SER A 42 19.24 -2.19 -11.64
CA SER A 42 19.91 -3.49 -11.74
C SER A 42 20.69 -3.86 -10.47
N GLN A 43 20.98 -2.89 -9.60
CA GLN A 43 21.41 -3.25 -8.25
C GLN A 43 20.19 -3.72 -7.46
N PRO A 44 20.25 -4.90 -6.82
CA PRO A 44 19.23 -5.27 -5.86
C PRO A 44 19.15 -4.13 -4.84
N PRO A 45 17.94 -3.64 -4.52
CA PRO A 45 17.80 -2.59 -3.51
C PRO A 45 18.58 -3.02 -2.27
N PRO A 46 19.36 -2.12 -1.65
CA PRO A 46 20.07 -2.45 -0.42
C PRO A 46 19.03 -3.06 0.51
N LEU A 47 19.26 -4.32 0.90
CA LEU A 47 18.34 -5.04 1.75
C LEU A 47 18.06 -4.12 2.94
N PRO A 48 16.79 -3.80 3.23
CA PRO A 48 16.50 -3.09 4.47
C PRO A 48 17.20 -3.85 5.60
N PRO A 49 17.75 -3.15 6.61
CA PRO A 49 18.33 -3.82 7.76
C PRO A 49 17.34 -4.89 8.22
N PRO A 50 17.82 -6.13 8.45
CA PRO A 50 16.93 -7.22 8.79
C PRO A 50 16.05 -6.73 9.94
N PRO A 51 14.71 -6.82 9.81
CA PRO A 51 13.84 -6.45 10.91
C PRO A 51 14.32 -7.22 12.13
N SER A 52 14.57 -6.51 13.23
CA SER A 52 14.84 -7.13 14.53
C SER A 52 13.88 -8.31 14.69
N PRO A 53 14.35 -9.53 15.01
CA PRO A 53 13.49 -10.70 15.04
C PRO A 53 12.30 -10.39 15.95
N PRO A 54 11.07 -10.32 15.42
CA PRO A 54 9.90 -10.11 16.25
C PRO A 54 9.73 -11.34 17.15
N PRO A 55 9.10 -11.19 18.32
CA PRO A 55 8.84 -12.28 19.25
C PRO A 55 8.30 -13.50 18.49
N THR A 56 9.00 -14.61 18.66
CA THR A 56 8.73 -15.92 18.08
C THR A 56 7.25 -16.25 18.23
N SER A 57 6.54 -16.39 17.10
CA SER A 57 5.15 -16.83 17.04
C SER A 57 4.19 -16.02 17.92
N ALA A 58 3.91 -14.78 17.52
CA ALA A 58 2.73 -14.09 18.00
C ALA A 58 1.52 -15.00 17.75
N THR A 59 0.86 -15.40 18.82
CA THR A 59 -0.41 -16.14 18.76
C THR A 59 -1.45 -15.10 18.38
N VAL A 60 -1.46 -14.72 17.10
CA VAL A 60 -2.19 -13.54 16.65
C VAL A 60 -3.68 -13.86 16.63
N ALA A 61 -4.44 -13.26 17.54
CA ALA A 61 -5.79 -13.61 17.97
C ALA A 61 -5.90 -15.10 18.26
N SER A 62 -5.99 -15.51 19.52
CA SER A 62 -6.18 -16.91 19.95
C SER A 62 -7.29 -17.69 19.19
N CYS A 63 -8.15 -17.01 18.44
CA CYS A 63 -9.24 -17.54 17.64
C CYS A 63 -8.96 -17.83 16.15
N VAL A 64 -7.91 -17.29 15.50
CA VAL A 64 -7.73 -17.43 14.03
C VAL A 64 -6.28 -17.66 13.60
N ARG A 65 -5.99 -18.87 13.09
CA ARG A 65 -4.67 -19.21 12.54
C ARG A 65 -4.45 -18.56 11.17
N LEU A 66 -3.47 -17.66 11.08
CA LEU A 66 -2.98 -17.09 9.83
C LEU A 66 -2.13 -18.11 9.04
N PRO A 67 -2.23 -18.15 7.71
CA PRO A 67 -1.32 -18.92 6.85
C PRO A 67 0.14 -18.42 6.92
N ASP A 68 1.12 -19.33 6.84
CA ASP A 68 2.56 -18.98 6.90
C ASP A 68 3.03 -18.16 5.68
N ASP A 69 2.44 -18.41 4.52
CA ASP A 69 2.68 -17.66 3.29
C ASP A 69 2.10 -16.24 3.35
N MET A 70 0.96 -16.08 4.00
CA MET A 70 0.38 -14.77 4.32
C MET A 70 1.28 -13.98 5.27
N LEU A 71 1.75 -14.60 6.35
CA LEU A 71 2.69 -13.95 7.29
C LEU A 71 3.98 -13.51 6.58
N SER A 72 4.48 -14.36 5.68
CA SER A 72 5.68 -14.08 4.89
C SER A 72 5.45 -12.89 3.93
N ARG A 73 4.30 -12.84 3.23
CA ARG A 73 3.94 -11.73 2.33
C ARG A 73 3.61 -10.42 3.04
N ALA A 74 3.04 -10.48 4.24
CA ALA A 74 2.79 -9.28 5.03
C ALA A 74 4.10 -8.51 5.33
N ARG A 75 5.23 -9.21 5.47
CA ARG A 75 6.56 -8.65 5.72
C ARG A 75 7.24 -8.06 4.48
N VAL A 76 6.74 -8.34 3.28
CA VAL A 76 7.33 -7.78 2.05
C VAL A 76 7.17 -6.27 2.07
N TYR A 77 8.30 -5.55 2.03
CA TYR A 77 8.28 -4.10 1.88
C TYR A 77 7.78 -3.73 0.49
N ASN A 78 6.73 -2.91 0.44
CA ASN A 78 6.13 -2.43 -0.79
C ASN A 78 6.47 -0.94 -0.94
N PRO A 79 7.24 -0.53 -1.95
CA PRO A 79 7.59 0.86 -2.13
C PRO A 79 6.32 1.69 -2.38
N VAL A 80 6.31 2.92 -1.85
CA VAL A 80 5.25 3.91 -2.07
C VAL A 80 5.84 5.17 -2.68
N SER A 81 5.07 5.83 -3.53
CA SER A 81 5.46 7.09 -4.16
C SER A 81 5.08 8.29 -3.28
N SER A 82 6.04 9.19 -3.07
CA SER A 82 5.79 10.53 -2.53
C SER A 82 5.16 11.49 -3.53
N SER A 83 5.31 11.21 -4.83
CA SER A 83 4.92 12.12 -5.90
C SER A 83 3.50 11.84 -6.42
N TYR A 84 3.04 10.59 -6.33
CA TYR A 84 1.70 10.19 -6.69
C TYR A 84 0.69 10.76 -5.69
N ARG A 85 -0.17 11.71 -6.09
CA ARG A 85 -1.10 12.40 -5.16
C ARG A 85 -2.54 11.91 -5.24
N GLU A 86 -2.86 11.02 -6.18
CA GLU A 86 -4.22 10.54 -6.36
C GLU A 86 -4.71 9.77 -5.13
N VAL A 87 -6.00 9.93 -4.83
CA VAL A 87 -6.67 9.37 -3.64
C VAL A 87 -7.67 8.29 -4.04
N TYR A 88 -8.13 8.32 -5.29
CA TYR A 88 -9.06 7.37 -5.87
C TYR A 88 -8.34 6.35 -6.77
N GLY A 89 -8.94 5.18 -6.91
CA GLY A 89 -8.40 4.14 -7.77
C GLY A 89 -9.06 2.80 -7.53
N PRO A 90 -8.55 1.72 -8.15
CA PRO A 90 -9.11 0.40 -7.97
C PRO A 90 -8.82 -0.17 -6.58
N ASP A 91 -9.89 -0.50 -5.85
CA ASP A 91 -9.86 -1.19 -4.55
C ASP A 91 -9.21 -2.58 -4.63
N LEU A 92 -9.23 -3.22 -5.81
CA LEU A 92 -8.89 -4.63 -6.01
C LEU A 92 -9.76 -5.59 -5.16
N GLY A 93 -10.81 -5.09 -4.52
CA GLY A 93 -11.65 -5.85 -3.60
C GLY A 93 -11.03 -6.06 -2.22
N LEU A 94 -10.13 -5.18 -1.77
CA LEU A 94 -9.48 -5.29 -0.46
C LEU A 94 -10.27 -4.65 0.68
N ARG A 95 -11.09 -3.63 0.40
CA ARG A 95 -11.77 -2.84 1.44
C ARG A 95 -13.18 -3.31 1.73
N THR A 96 -13.86 -3.88 0.74
CA THR A 96 -15.28 -4.22 0.84
C THR A 96 -15.52 -5.72 0.91
N HIS A 97 -16.30 -6.18 1.90
CA HIS A 97 -16.78 -7.56 1.96
C HIS A 97 -17.48 -7.92 0.63
N PRO A 98 -17.24 -9.12 0.04
CA PRO A 98 -16.57 -10.31 0.60
C PRO A 98 -15.05 -10.37 0.45
N TYR A 99 -14.39 -9.23 0.25
CA TYR A 99 -12.93 -9.09 0.07
C TYR A 99 -12.37 -9.84 -1.14
N THR A 100 -13.23 -10.24 -2.08
CA THR A 100 -12.87 -11.02 -3.26
C THR A 100 -12.14 -10.14 -4.26
N PHE A 101 -11.06 -10.65 -4.86
CA PHE A 101 -10.30 -9.92 -5.87
C PHE A 101 -11.20 -9.44 -7.01
N LYS A 102 -11.11 -8.14 -7.30
CA LYS A 102 -11.83 -7.50 -8.40
C LYS A 102 -10.84 -6.98 -9.42
N MET A 103 -10.88 -7.55 -10.63
CA MET A 103 -10.11 -7.04 -11.76
C MET A 103 -10.67 -5.67 -12.17
N PRO A 104 -9.87 -4.59 -12.16
CA PRO A 104 -10.30 -3.31 -12.68
C PRO A 104 -10.53 -3.40 -14.19
N ASP A 105 -11.53 -2.68 -14.68
CA ASP A 105 -11.72 -2.56 -16.13
C ASP A 105 -10.60 -1.72 -16.77
N ALA A 106 -10.47 -1.83 -18.09
CA ALA A 106 -9.41 -1.17 -18.84
C ALA A 106 -9.45 0.37 -18.73
N LYS A 107 -10.64 0.97 -18.56
CA LYS A 107 -10.78 2.43 -18.42
C LYS A 107 -10.27 2.88 -17.05
N THR A 108 -10.59 2.15 -15.99
CA THR A 108 -10.08 2.40 -14.64
C THR A 108 -8.55 2.30 -14.61
N LEU A 109 -7.97 1.29 -15.28
CA LEU A 109 -6.51 1.16 -15.38
C LEU A 109 -5.87 2.32 -16.16
N ALA A 110 -6.46 2.71 -17.30
CA ALA A 110 -5.96 3.83 -18.09
C ALA A 110 -5.92 5.14 -17.29
N LEU A 111 -6.94 5.41 -16.47
CA LEU A 111 -6.96 6.60 -15.60
C LEU A 111 -5.79 6.60 -14.60
N VAL A 112 -5.51 5.47 -13.96
CA VAL A 112 -4.37 5.35 -13.04
C VAL A 112 -3.04 5.53 -13.78
N GLU A 113 -2.93 5.04 -15.01
CA GLU A 113 -1.73 5.18 -15.83
C GLU A 113 -1.49 6.63 -16.31
N GLU A 114 -2.53 7.40 -16.62
CA GLU A 114 -2.42 8.76 -17.17
C GLU A 114 -1.85 9.80 -16.17
N ASP A 115 -2.02 9.60 -14.86
CA ASP A 115 -1.73 10.63 -13.86
C ASP A 115 -0.23 10.88 -13.58
N SER A 116 0.64 9.93 -13.91
CA SER A 116 2.10 10.10 -13.75
C SER A 116 2.89 9.11 -14.60
N ASP A 117 4.18 9.39 -14.83
CA ASP A 117 5.10 8.47 -15.52
C ASP A 117 5.55 7.28 -14.63
N GLU A 118 5.00 7.14 -13.42
CA GLU A 118 5.39 6.09 -12.49
C GLU A 118 4.79 4.72 -12.88
N PRO A 119 5.50 3.62 -12.58
CA PRO A 119 4.99 2.28 -12.80
C PRO A 119 3.64 2.03 -12.12
N LEU A 120 2.74 1.31 -12.80
CA LEU A 120 1.39 1.01 -12.31
C LEU A 120 1.40 0.32 -10.93
N ASP A 121 2.29 -0.64 -10.70
CA ASP A 121 2.45 -1.30 -9.40
C ASP A 121 2.79 -0.32 -8.28
N LEU A 122 3.72 0.62 -8.51
CA LEU A 122 4.08 1.63 -7.50
C LEU A 122 2.88 2.53 -7.14
N LYS A 123 2.10 2.94 -8.15
CA LYS A 123 0.87 3.73 -7.93
C LYS A 123 -0.15 2.96 -7.10
N LEU A 124 -0.38 1.70 -7.43
CA LEU A 124 -1.30 0.85 -6.70
C LEU A 124 -0.83 0.59 -5.27
N HIS A 125 0.45 0.28 -5.05
CA HIS A 125 0.99 0.15 -3.69
C HIS A 125 0.81 1.45 -2.88
N THR A 126 0.98 2.61 -3.52
CA THR A 126 0.75 3.91 -2.88
C THR A 126 -0.71 4.11 -2.47
N LEU A 127 -1.66 3.79 -3.34
CA LEU A 127 -3.11 3.87 -3.03
C LEU A 127 -3.48 2.95 -1.87
N GLN A 128 -3.08 1.67 -1.95
CA GLN A 128 -3.40 0.68 -0.92
C GLN A 128 -2.78 1.05 0.43
N SER A 129 -1.55 1.57 0.44
CA SER A 129 -0.91 2.08 1.66
C SER A 129 -1.72 3.20 2.31
N ARG A 130 -2.21 4.17 1.52
CA ARG A 130 -2.99 5.29 2.04
C ARG A 130 -4.32 4.85 2.62
N TRP A 131 -5.04 3.99 1.90
CA TRP A 131 -6.32 3.47 2.38
C TRP A 131 -6.14 2.65 3.65
N LEU A 132 -5.09 1.81 3.72
CA LEU A 132 -4.81 1.03 4.93
C LEU A 132 -4.52 1.92 6.14
N CYS A 133 -3.70 2.98 5.98
CA CYS A 133 -3.47 3.93 7.06
C CYS A 133 -4.77 4.66 7.47
N ALA A 134 -5.57 5.11 6.50
CA ALA A 134 -6.82 5.80 6.78
C ALA A 134 -7.84 4.90 7.51
N GLU A 135 -7.99 3.66 7.07
CA GLU A 135 -8.85 2.65 7.71
C GLU A 135 -8.36 2.30 9.11
N GLY A 136 -7.03 2.18 9.30
CA GLY A 136 -6.43 1.96 10.61
C GLY A 136 -6.71 3.12 11.58
N THR A 137 -6.62 4.37 11.12
CA THR A 137 -6.95 5.55 11.94
C THR A 137 -8.42 5.55 12.34
N LEU A 138 -9.34 5.36 11.38
CA LEU A 138 -10.78 5.33 11.66
C LEU A 138 -11.14 4.21 12.64
N ARG A 139 -10.56 3.02 12.44
CA ARG A 139 -10.75 1.89 13.34
C ARG A 139 -10.22 2.18 14.73
N PHE A 140 -9.04 2.78 14.84
CA PHE A 140 -8.47 3.16 16.13
C PHE A 140 -9.39 4.13 16.87
N GLU A 141 -9.88 5.18 16.20
CA GLU A 141 -10.82 6.15 16.77
C GLU A 141 -12.10 5.47 17.26
N GLU A 142 -12.71 4.61 16.43
CA GLU A 142 -13.92 3.86 16.78
C GLU A 142 -13.69 2.90 17.95
N TRP A 143 -12.64 2.09 17.90
CA TRP A 143 -12.39 1.01 18.85
C TRP A 143 -11.85 1.51 20.20
N SER A 144 -11.32 2.74 20.26
CA SER A 144 -10.86 3.40 21.47
C SER A 144 -11.94 4.27 22.14
N ALA A 145 -12.99 4.69 21.43
CA ALA A 145 -14.06 5.50 21.98
C ALA A 145 -15.08 4.72 22.82
N GLY A 146 -15.18 3.40 22.64
CA GLY A 146 -16.16 2.55 23.31
C GLY A 146 -15.89 2.36 24.81
N GLN A 147 -16.94 2.56 25.64
CA GLN A 147 -16.96 2.11 27.05
C GLN A 147 -17.28 0.62 27.19
N ASP A 148 -17.74 -0.01 26.11
CA ASP A 148 -18.11 -1.42 26.06
C ASP A 148 -16.88 -2.33 26.21
N ASP A 149 -17.11 -3.53 26.74
CA ASP A 149 -16.08 -4.56 26.96
C ASP A 149 -15.35 -4.94 25.65
N GLY A 150 -15.97 -4.64 24.50
CA GLY A 150 -15.44 -4.85 23.17
C GLY A 150 -15.64 -6.27 22.66
N VAL A 151 -16.51 -7.06 23.31
CA VAL A 151 -16.87 -8.40 22.84
C VAL A 151 -17.45 -8.33 21.42
N GLU A 152 -18.34 -7.38 21.15
CA GLU A 152 -18.91 -7.19 19.82
C GLU A 152 -17.86 -6.76 18.79
N ILE A 153 -16.98 -5.83 19.14
CA ILE A 153 -15.89 -5.35 18.28
C ILE A 153 -14.95 -6.51 17.91
N VAL A 154 -14.54 -7.30 18.91
CA VAL A 154 -13.64 -8.45 18.69
C VAL A 154 -14.34 -9.53 17.86
N ALA A 155 -15.62 -9.80 18.09
CA ALA A 155 -16.40 -10.76 17.32
C ALA A 155 -16.58 -10.33 15.84
N ALA A 156 -16.88 -9.05 15.62
CA ALA A 156 -17.01 -8.47 14.28
C ALA A 156 -15.68 -8.50 13.53
N GLY A 157 -14.58 -8.03 14.15
CA GLY A 157 -13.26 -8.06 13.53
C GLY A 157 -12.75 -9.49 13.30
N THR A 158 -13.07 -10.45 14.17
CA THR A 158 -12.76 -11.87 13.95
C THR A 158 -13.49 -12.42 12.71
N THR A 159 -14.74 -12.00 12.51
CA THR A 159 -15.55 -12.40 11.34
C THR A 159 -14.96 -11.82 10.06
N GLU A 160 -14.60 -10.53 10.08
CA GLU A 160 -13.89 -9.86 8.99
C GLU A 160 -12.57 -10.57 8.67
N LEU A 161 -11.74 -10.85 9.67
CA LEU A 161 -10.45 -11.51 9.52
C LEU A 161 -10.59 -12.87 8.80
N LYS A 162 -11.55 -13.69 9.22
CA LYS A 162 -11.85 -14.97 8.57
C LYS A 162 -12.26 -14.78 7.11
N ALA A 163 -13.05 -13.76 6.79
CA ALA A 163 -13.46 -13.45 5.43
C ALA A 163 -12.27 -13.03 4.56
N ARG A 164 -11.40 -12.15 5.06
CA ARG A 164 -10.16 -11.73 4.40
C ARG A 164 -9.24 -12.92 4.11
N ILE A 165 -9.01 -13.78 5.11
CA ILE A 165 -8.16 -14.97 4.94
C ILE A 165 -8.68 -15.90 3.85
N ARG A 166 -10.00 -16.13 3.84
CA ARG A 166 -10.64 -16.97 2.82
C ARG A 166 -10.51 -16.38 1.41
N ALA A 167 -10.78 -15.09 1.25
CA ALA A 167 -10.68 -14.43 -0.04
C ALA A 167 -9.23 -14.43 -0.56
N TRP A 168 -8.28 -14.14 0.33
CA TRP A 168 -6.85 -14.17 0.02
C TRP A 168 -6.39 -15.56 -0.43
N ARG A 169 -6.77 -16.61 0.31
CA ARG A 169 -6.43 -18.01 -0.04
C ARG A 169 -6.99 -18.42 -1.40
N ALA A 170 -8.22 -18.00 -1.72
CA ALA A 170 -8.82 -18.30 -3.02
C ALA A 170 -8.00 -17.73 -4.19
N VAL A 171 -7.50 -16.51 -4.05
CA VAL A 171 -6.67 -15.84 -5.06
C VAL A 171 -5.25 -16.42 -5.09
N ALA A 172 -4.69 -16.77 -3.93
CA ALA A 172 -3.38 -17.39 -3.80
C ALA A 172 -3.34 -18.78 -4.48
N ALA A 173 -4.43 -19.55 -4.36
CA ALA A 173 -4.55 -20.88 -4.94
C ALA A 173 -4.82 -20.87 -6.46
N ASP A 174 -5.45 -19.82 -7.01
CA ASP A 174 -5.64 -19.73 -8.46
C ASP A 174 -4.32 -19.36 -9.14
N THR A 175 -3.93 -20.14 -10.15
CA THR A 175 -2.69 -19.97 -10.93
C THR A 175 -2.94 -19.47 -12.35
N ARG A 176 -4.21 -19.31 -12.76
CA ARG A 176 -4.61 -19.04 -14.15
C ARG A 176 -4.66 -17.54 -14.46
N TRP A 177 -3.52 -16.85 -14.35
CA TRP A 177 -3.46 -15.40 -14.54
C TRP A 177 -2.59 -14.99 -15.73
N THR A 178 -3.12 -14.08 -16.55
CA THR A 178 -2.36 -13.35 -17.59
C THR A 178 -1.30 -12.45 -16.96
N ASN A 179 -0.37 -11.87 -17.73
CA ASN A 179 0.72 -11.08 -17.17
C ASN A 179 0.25 -9.82 -16.42
N LEU A 180 -0.64 -9.02 -17.00
CA LEU A 180 -1.21 -7.85 -16.32
C LEU A 180 -2.03 -8.26 -15.10
N ALA A 181 -2.85 -9.31 -15.25
CA ALA A 181 -3.63 -9.85 -14.14
C ALA A 181 -2.75 -10.35 -13.00
N ARG A 182 -1.58 -10.92 -13.32
CA ARG A 182 -0.58 -11.36 -12.35
C ARG A 182 0.00 -10.18 -11.57
N GLN A 183 0.34 -9.07 -12.22
CA GLN A 183 0.83 -7.88 -11.51
C GLN A 183 -0.19 -7.34 -10.51
N LEU A 184 -1.45 -7.18 -10.94
CA LEU A 184 -2.54 -6.70 -10.06
C LEU A 184 -2.84 -7.69 -8.93
N ARG A 185 -2.75 -9.00 -9.22
CA ARG A 185 -2.87 -10.06 -8.23
C ARG A 185 -1.78 -9.99 -7.17
N GLU A 186 -0.52 -9.77 -7.55
CA GLU A 186 0.57 -9.68 -6.57
C GLU A 186 0.34 -8.50 -5.61
N VAL A 187 -0.07 -7.33 -6.14
CA VAL A 187 -0.48 -6.19 -5.30
C VAL A 187 -1.61 -6.59 -4.34
N TYR A 188 -2.66 -7.26 -4.84
CA TYR A 188 -3.74 -7.75 -3.99
C TYR A 188 -3.25 -8.72 -2.91
N LEU A 189 -2.38 -9.68 -3.24
CA LEU A 189 -1.88 -10.66 -2.29
C LEU A 189 -1.00 -10.00 -1.22
N ASP A 190 -0.14 -9.06 -1.59
CA ASP A 190 0.76 -8.42 -0.64
C ASP A 190 0.01 -7.49 0.32
N TRP A 191 -0.97 -6.73 -0.17
CA TRP A 191 -1.79 -5.85 0.68
C TRP A 191 -2.88 -6.60 1.43
N GLY A 192 -3.51 -7.61 0.83
CA GLY A 192 -4.47 -8.46 1.52
C GLY A 192 -3.84 -9.23 2.67
N ALA A 193 -2.58 -9.66 2.52
CA ALA A 193 -1.81 -10.25 3.61
C ALA A 193 -1.55 -9.24 4.74
N LYS A 194 -1.07 -8.03 4.42
CA LYS A 194 -0.85 -6.96 5.41
C LYS A 194 -2.12 -6.62 6.17
N GLN A 195 -3.23 -6.41 5.47
CA GLN A 195 -4.53 -6.11 6.07
C GLN A 195 -5.00 -7.20 7.03
N ALA A 196 -4.87 -8.48 6.65
CA ALA A 196 -5.26 -9.59 7.51
C ALA A 196 -4.35 -9.72 8.75
N VAL A 197 -3.03 -9.64 8.57
CA VAL A 197 -2.07 -9.75 9.68
C VAL A 197 -2.26 -8.60 10.67
N TRP A 198 -2.39 -7.37 10.18
CA TRP A 198 -2.54 -6.19 11.05
C TRP A 198 -3.87 -6.15 11.76
N LEU A 199 -4.97 -6.53 11.09
CA LEU A 199 -6.26 -6.67 11.77
C LEU A 199 -6.18 -7.69 12.90
N ALA A 200 -5.46 -8.79 12.68
CA ALA A 200 -5.28 -9.81 13.71
C ALA A 200 -4.44 -9.28 14.90
N GLU A 201 -3.36 -8.53 14.64
CA GLU A 201 -2.53 -7.89 15.67
C GLU A 201 -3.33 -6.82 16.45
N GLU A 202 -4.13 -6.01 15.78
CA GLU A 202 -5.02 -5.03 16.42
C GLU A 202 -6.07 -5.72 17.31
N LEU A 203 -6.64 -6.83 16.85
CA LEU A 203 -7.61 -7.62 17.61
C LEU A 203 -7.01 -8.20 18.89
N ASP A 204 -5.75 -8.65 18.87
CA ASP A 204 -5.06 -9.11 20.08
C ASP A 204 -4.93 -8.03 21.14
N VAL A 205 -4.56 -6.83 20.70
CA VAL A 205 -4.41 -5.71 21.61
C VAL A 205 -5.80 -5.33 22.13
N ARG A 206 -6.82 -5.29 21.26
CA ARG A 206 -8.18 -4.94 21.66
C ARG A 206 -8.82 -5.95 22.60
N GLN A 207 -8.50 -7.24 22.48
CA GLN A 207 -8.95 -8.31 23.38
C GLN A 207 -8.45 -8.11 24.82
N LYS A 208 -7.35 -7.38 25.01
CA LYS A 208 -6.83 -7.02 26.35
C LYS A 208 -7.56 -5.83 26.98
N GLY A 209 -8.54 -5.25 26.28
CA GLY A 209 -9.40 -4.17 26.74
C GLY A 209 -9.11 -2.82 26.09
N CYS A 210 -10.11 -1.94 26.11
CA CYS A 210 -10.08 -0.62 25.46
C CYS A 210 -8.89 0.25 25.91
N LYS A 211 -8.58 0.30 27.22
CA LYS A 211 -7.46 1.09 27.75
C LYS A 211 -6.10 0.62 27.21
N VAL A 212 -5.90 -0.69 27.08
CA VAL A 212 -4.66 -1.27 26.53
C VAL A 212 -4.53 -0.93 25.04
N TYR A 213 -5.63 -1.03 24.30
CA TYR A 213 -5.68 -0.64 22.89
C TYR A 213 -5.39 0.84 22.67
N ALA A 214 -6.01 1.73 23.44
CA ALA A 214 -5.74 3.17 23.37
C ALA A 214 -4.27 3.51 23.70
N ALA A 215 -3.69 2.85 24.70
CA ALA A 215 -2.29 3.04 25.08
C ALA A 215 -1.31 2.57 23.99
N ALA A 216 -1.69 1.60 23.17
CA ALA A 216 -0.87 1.06 22.08
C ALA A 216 -0.90 1.90 20.79
N SER A 217 -1.51 3.09 20.79
CA SER A 217 -1.75 3.90 19.58
C SER A 217 -0.53 4.13 18.68
N SER A 218 0.67 4.27 19.26
CA SER A 218 1.92 4.44 18.51
C SER A 218 2.51 3.15 17.94
N ASP A 219 2.09 2.01 18.48
CA ASP A 219 2.70 0.70 18.23
C ASP A 219 1.80 -0.18 17.35
N LEU A 220 0.59 0.30 17.04
CA LEU A 220 -0.31 -0.37 16.13
C LEU A 220 0.27 -0.38 14.70
N PRO A 221 0.06 -1.47 13.94
CA PRO A 221 0.77 -1.66 12.67
C PRO A 221 0.54 -0.56 11.61
N PRO A 222 -0.67 -0.01 11.40
CA PRO A 222 -0.88 1.10 10.47
C PRO A 222 -0.05 2.34 10.83
N GLN A 223 0.10 2.63 12.13
CA GLN A 223 0.84 3.78 12.65
C GLN A 223 2.35 3.57 12.49
N VAL A 224 2.83 2.34 12.71
CA VAL A 224 4.21 1.95 12.42
C VAL A 224 4.51 2.11 10.93
N LEU A 225 3.65 1.60 10.04
CA LEU A 225 3.82 1.77 8.58
C LEU A 225 3.88 3.25 8.20
N SER A 226 2.94 4.06 8.70
CA SER A 226 2.91 5.49 8.39
C SER A 226 4.22 6.17 8.77
N ARG A 227 4.78 5.84 9.93
CA ARG A 227 6.07 6.36 10.40
C ARG A 227 7.22 5.89 9.53
N THR A 228 7.32 4.58 9.25
CA THR A 228 8.38 4.01 8.41
C THR A 228 8.34 4.59 6.99
N ASN A 229 7.16 4.79 6.42
CA ASN A 229 7.01 5.43 5.12
C ASN A 229 7.48 6.89 5.17
N GLN A 230 7.15 7.64 6.21
CA GLN A 230 7.62 9.02 6.37
C GLN A 230 9.15 9.09 6.50
N GLU A 231 9.75 8.27 7.36
CA GLU A 231 11.21 8.18 7.55
C GLU A 231 11.93 7.85 6.22
N TYR A 232 11.37 6.92 5.44
CA TYR A 232 11.91 6.59 4.13
C TYR A 232 11.86 7.78 3.17
N LEU A 233 10.75 8.52 3.15
CA LEU A 233 10.61 9.69 2.28
C LEU A 233 11.55 10.83 2.69
N ASP A 234 11.73 11.06 3.99
CA ASP A 234 12.63 12.08 4.52
C ASP A 234 14.08 11.76 4.12
N ASN A 235 14.50 10.49 4.24
CA ASN A 235 15.83 10.02 3.84
C ASN A 235 16.10 10.13 2.32
N MET A 236 15.05 10.13 1.49
CA MET A 236 15.17 10.30 0.04
C MET A 236 15.25 11.78 -0.38
N SER A 237 14.93 12.71 0.52
CA SER A 237 14.90 14.15 0.26
C SER A 237 16.18 14.89 0.70
N ALA A 238 17.01 14.25 1.52
CA ALA A 238 18.32 14.73 1.98
C ALA A 238 19.43 14.44 0.96
#